data_AF-A0A1C4KWI3-F1
#
_entry.id   AF-A0A1C4KWI3-F1
#
_cell.length_a   1.000
_cell.length_b   1.000
_cell.length_c   1.000
_cell.angle_alpha   90.00
_cell.angle_beta   90.00
_cell.angle_gamma   90.00
#
_symmetry.space_group_name_H-M   'P 1'
#
loop_
_entity.id
_entity.type
_entity.pdbx_description
1 polymer ?
#
loop_
_entity_poly.entity_id
_entity_poly.type
_entity_poly.pdbx_seq_one_letter_code
_entity_poly.pdbx_strand_id
1 'polypeptide(L)'
;MVIQKLVRGLSALSFALTALLSAPAAQAAPTAEVTTLADAVGLVQAAQENRAGYTRSSFKHWNLGEDTSDGCNTRKEVLIAEAVIAPTAAAS
;
A
#
# COMPACT_ATOMS: atom_id res chain seq x y z
N MET A 1 -51.72 22.88 -37.30
CA MET A 1 -50.37 22.25 -37.21
C MET A 1 -49.37 23.13 -36.43
N VAL A 2 -49.80 23.74 -35.31
CA VAL A 2 -48.95 24.59 -34.44
C VAL A 2 -49.00 24.09 -33.00
N ILE A 3 -50.18 23.67 -32.52
CA ILE A 3 -50.42 23.15 -31.16
C ILE A 3 -49.62 21.87 -30.84
N GLN A 4 -49.44 20.95 -31.81
CA GLN A 4 -48.62 19.73 -31.61
C GLN A 4 -47.13 20.01 -31.39
N LYS A 5 -46.60 21.14 -31.89
CA LYS A 5 -45.19 21.50 -31.70
C LYS A 5 -44.92 22.08 -30.31
N LEU A 6 -45.91 22.70 -29.66
CA LEU A 6 -45.79 23.22 -28.29
C LEU A 6 -45.80 22.10 -27.23
N VAL A 7 -46.61 21.06 -27.41
CA VAL A 7 -46.70 19.93 -26.46
C VAL A 7 -45.38 19.14 -26.40
N ARG A 8 -44.63 19.07 -27.51
CA ARG A 8 -43.31 18.43 -27.56
C ARG A 8 -42.19 19.26 -26.91
N GLY A 9 -42.36 20.57 -26.78
CA GLY A 9 -41.37 21.45 -26.13
C GLY A 9 -41.46 21.42 -24.60
N LEU A 10 -42.65 21.19 -24.04
CA LEU A 10 -42.87 21.18 -22.59
C LEU A 10 -42.34 19.91 -21.91
N SER A 11 -42.40 18.75 -22.58
CA SER A 11 -41.91 17.48 -22.02
C SER A 11 -40.38 17.42 -21.84
N ALA A 12 -39.63 18.20 -22.61
CA ALA A 12 -38.17 18.27 -22.49
C ALA A 12 -37.73 19.13 -21.28
N LEU A 13 -38.55 20.11 -20.87
CA LEU A 13 -38.23 21.01 -19.76
C LEU A 13 -38.40 20.34 -18.40
N SER A 14 -39.39 19.44 -18.28
CA SER A 14 -39.68 18.73 -17.02
C SER A 14 -38.61 17.71 -16.63
N PHE A 15 -37.89 17.13 -17.61
CA PHE A 15 -36.81 16.17 -17.34
C PHE A 15 -35.49 16.84 -16.93
N ALA A 16 -35.29 18.11 -17.32
CA ALA A 16 -34.12 18.86 -16.89
C ALA A 16 -34.21 19.29 -15.41
N LEU A 17 -35.42 19.56 -14.92
CA LEU A 17 -35.60 20.11 -13.57
C LEU A 17 -35.38 19.06 -12.45
N THR A 18 -35.70 17.79 -12.70
CA THR A 18 -35.48 16.70 -11.73
C THR A 18 -34.00 16.34 -11.55
N ALA A 19 -33.14 16.63 -12.54
CA ALA A 19 -31.71 16.38 -12.43
C ALA A 19 -31.01 17.36 -11.47
N LEU A 20 -31.55 18.56 -11.25
CA LEU A 20 -30.93 19.56 -10.37
C LEU A 20 -31.22 19.33 -8.87
N LEU A 21 -32.28 18.60 -8.51
CA LEU A 21 -32.64 18.38 -7.09
C LEU A 21 -31.93 17.17 -6.44
N SER A 22 -31.26 16.33 -7.23
CA SER A 22 -30.61 15.09 -6.76
C SER A 22 -29.08 15.20 -6.68
N ALA A 23 -28.53 16.42 -6.68
CA ALA A 23 -27.09 16.59 -6.48
C ALA A 23 -26.71 16.07 -5.08
N PRO A 24 -25.83 15.06 -4.96
CA PRO A 24 -25.33 14.65 -3.65
C PRO A 24 -24.61 15.84 -3.03
N ALA A 25 -24.85 16.10 -1.74
CA ALA A 25 -24.08 17.09 -1.01
C ALA A 25 -22.60 16.74 -1.14
N ALA A 26 -21.78 17.71 -1.53
CA ALA A 26 -20.34 17.54 -1.55
C ALA A 26 -19.88 17.28 -0.11
N GLN A 27 -19.56 16.02 0.20
CA GLN A 27 -18.99 15.67 1.49
C GLN A 27 -17.60 16.29 1.55
N ALA A 28 -17.39 17.22 2.49
CA ALA A 28 -16.06 17.75 2.74
C ALA A 28 -15.12 16.59 3.07
N ALA A 29 -13.94 16.56 2.43
CA ALA A 29 -12.91 15.62 2.80
C ALA A 29 -12.56 15.81 4.28
N PRO A 30 -12.31 14.72 5.04
CA PRO A 30 -11.86 14.85 6.41
C PRO A 30 -10.60 15.71 6.46
N THR A 31 -10.58 16.70 7.35
CA THR A 31 -9.39 17.49 7.64
C THR A 31 -8.27 16.55 8.08
N ALA A 32 -7.09 16.66 7.47
CA ALA A 32 -5.94 15.88 7.88
C ALA A 32 -5.64 16.14 9.36
N GLU A 33 -5.60 15.07 10.15
CA GLU A 33 -5.21 15.15 11.54
C GLU A 33 -3.71 15.42 11.63
N VAL A 34 -3.33 16.50 12.30
CA VAL A 34 -1.92 16.86 12.50
C VAL A 34 -1.45 16.19 13.78
N THR A 35 -0.47 15.30 13.65
CA THR A 35 0.16 14.60 14.77
C THR A 35 1.68 14.64 14.65
N THR A 36 2.39 14.28 15.71
CA THR A 36 3.85 14.18 15.66
C THR A 36 4.28 12.93 14.91
N LEU A 37 5.50 12.93 14.36
CA LEU A 37 6.06 11.74 13.72
C LEU A 37 6.14 10.55 14.69
N ALA A 38 6.51 10.80 15.96
CA ALA A 38 6.61 9.75 16.96
C ALA A 38 5.25 9.11 17.25
N ASP A 39 4.21 9.91 17.41
CA ASP A 39 2.84 9.42 17.64
C ASP A 39 2.31 8.68 16.41
N ALA A 40 2.56 9.20 15.19
CA ALA A 40 2.19 8.54 13.95
C ALA A 40 2.85 7.17 13.78
N VAL A 41 4.13 7.03 14.13
CA VAL A 41 4.84 5.75 14.14
C VAL A 41 4.21 4.79 15.15
N GLY A 42 3.77 5.29 16.31
CA GLY A 42 3.05 4.51 17.32
C GLY A 42 1.71 3.95 16.85
N LEU A 43 1.09 4.53 15.83
CA LEU A 43 -0.17 4.04 15.24
C LEU A 43 0.03 2.91 14.22
N VAL A 44 1.27 2.63 13.79
CA VAL A 44 1.55 1.56 12.82
C VAL A 44 1.21 0.21 13.45
N GLN A 45 0.27 -0.50 12.84
CA GLN A 45 -0.16 -1.80 13.33
C GLN A 45 0.95 -2.84 13.15
N ALA A 46 1.33 -3.49 14.24
CA ALA A 46 2.18 -4.67 14.16
C ALA A 46 1.41 -5.81 13.47
N ALA A 47 2.00 -6.36 12.41
CA ALA A 47 1.48 -7.51 11.70
C ALA A 47 2.50 -8.65 11.74
N GLN A 48 2.04 -9.89 11.56
CA GLN A 48 2.96 -11.01 11.38
C GLN A 48 3.79 -10.80 10.12
N GLU A 49 5.09 -11.10 10.22
CA GLU A 49 5.97 -11.07 9.07
C GLU A 49 5.48 -12.05 7.99
N ASN A 50 5.23 -11.54 6.79
CA ASN A 50 4.98 -12.38 5.63
C ASN A 50 6.31 -12.73 4.96
N ARG A 51 6.73 -13.98 5.09
CA ARG A 51 7.97 -14.50 4.48
C ARG A 51 7.73 -15.23 3.14
N ALA A 52 6.49 -15.23 2.63
CA ALA A 52 6.16 -15.85 1.35
C ALA A 52 6.85 -15.14 0.19
N GLY A 53 7.17 -15.89 -0.88
CA GLY A 53 7.83 -15.36 -2.07
C GLY A 53 9.36 -15.31 -1.99
N TYR A 54 9.97 -15.60 -0.83
CA TYR A 54 11.41 -15.77 -0.75
C TYR A 54 11.86 -17.02 -1.50
N THR A 55 12.72 -16.84 -2.52
CA THR A 55 13.39 -17.93 -3.24
C THR A 55 14.89 -17.70 -3.23
N ARG A 56 15.65 -18.64 -2.65
CA ARG A 56 17.10 -18.52 -2.49
C ARG A 56 17.84 -18.32 -3.83
N SER A 57 17.36 -18.96 -4.89
CA SER A 57 17.97 -18.90 -6.23
C SER A 57 17.81 -17.55 -6.92
N SER A 58 16.92 -16.67 -6.45
CA SER A 58 16.82 -15.28 -6.96
C SER A 58 18.03 -14.43 -6.58
N PHE A 59 18.83 -14.85 -5.60
CA PHE A 59 19.96 -14.09 -5.05
C PHE A 59 21.30 -14.71 -5.47
N LYS A 60 21.64 -14.57 -6.75
CA LYS A 60 22.84 -15.17 -7.38
C LYS A 60 24.19 -14.74 -6.79
N HIS A 61 24.23 -13.56 -6.16
CA HIS A 61 25.48 -13.01 -5.59
C HIS A 61 25.70 -13.38 -4.14
N TRP A 62 24.70 -13.96 -3.47
CA TRP A 62 24.92 -14.57 -2.18
C TRP A 62 25.57 -15.93 -2.46
N ASN A 63 26.90 -15.97 -2.38
CA ASN A 63 27.74 -17.12 -2.72
C ASN A 63 28.14 -17.85 -1.42
N LEU A 64 29.27 -18.56 -1.44
CA LEU A 64 29.78 -19.31 -0.29
C LEU A 64 30.36 -18.43 0.82
N GLY A 65 30.30 -17.10 0.68
CA GLY A 65 30.89 -16.17 1.63
C GLY A 65 32.30 -15.73 1.22
N GLU A 66 32.93 -14.92 2.07
CA GLU A 66 34.32 -14.53 1.95
C GLU A 66 35.26 -15.69 2.29
N ASP A 67 34.94 -16.46 3.35
CA ASP A 67 35.65 -17.70 3.69
C ASP A 67 34.87 -18.92 3.16
N THR A 68 35.34 -19.49 2.07
CA THR A 68 34.67 -20.65 1.46
C THR A 68 34.75 -21.95 2.29
N SER A 69 35.54 -21.96 3.37
CA SER A 69 35.78 -23.14 4.21
C SER A 69 35.00 -23.17 5.52
N ASP A 70 34.36 -22.06 5.91
CA ASP A 70 33.68 -21.92 7.19
C ASP A 70 32.20 -22.33 7.17
N GLY A 71 31.65 -22.61 5.98
CA GLY A 71 30.24 -22.97 5.78
C GLY A 71 29.25 -21.79 5.94
N CYS A 72 29.76 -20.56 5.98
CA CYS A 72 28.99 -19.34 6.16
C CYS A 72 28.77 -18.64 4.82
N ASN A 73 27.61 -18.86 4.20
CA ASN A 73 27.28 -18.13 2.96
C ASN A 73 27.13 -16.61 3.20
N THR A 74 27.30 -15.81 2.13
CA THR A 74 27.29 -14.34 2.19
C THR A 74 26.10 -13.74 2.97
N ARG A 75 24.93 -14.38 2.91
CA ARG A 75 23.77 -13.93 3.67
C ARG A 75 24.04 -13.96 5.16
N LYS A 76 24.55 -15.10 5.65
CA LYS A 76 24.80 -15.29 7.07
C LYS A 76 25.89 -14.35 7.56
N GLU A 77 26.93 -14.13 6.76
CA GLU A 77 27.99 -13.18 7.07
C GLU A 77 27.42 -11.77 7.29
N VAL A 78 26.57 -11.29 6.37
CA VAL A 78 25.88 -10.00 6.51
C VAL A 78 25.00 -9.97 7.76
N LEU A 79 24.21 -11.02 7.99
CA LEU A 79 23.35 -11.10 9.17
C LEU A 79 24.13 -11.06 10.48
N ILE A 80 25.33 -11.65 10.53
CA ILE A 80 26.21 -11.62 11.70
C ILE A 80 26.84 -10.23 11.86
N ALA A 81 27.30 -9.62 10.76
CA ALA A 81 27.96 -8.31 10.76
C ALA A 81 27.02 -7.16 11.15
N GLU A 82 25.75 -7.23 10.74
CA GLU A 82 24.74 -6.20 11.02
C GLU A 82 23.96 -6.45 12.32
N ALA A 83 24.15 -7.61 12.96
CA ALA A 83 23.42 -7.94 14.17
C ALA A 83 23.83 -7.03 15.35
N VAL A 84 22.84 -6.37 15.94
CA VAL A 84 23.01 -5.61 17.18
C VAL A 84 23.45 -6.51 18.35
N ILE A 85 22.96 -7.76 18.36
CA ILE A 85 23.36 -8.80 19.30
C ILE A 85 23.84 -9.99 18.49
N ALA A 86 25.12 -10.37 18.65
CA ALA A 86 25.72 -11.44 17.88
C ALA A 86 24.94 -12.77 18.06
N PRO A 87 24.46 -13.39 16.98
CA PRO A 87 23.79 -14.68 17.06
C PRO A 87 24.82 -15.80 17.27
N THR A 88 24.45 -16.85 18.01
CA THR A 88 25.20 -18.12 17.98
C THR A 88 25.02 -18.76 16.62
N ALA A 89 26.05 -18.71 15.78
CA ALA A 89 26.04 -19.37 14.49
C ALA A 89 26.09 -20.90 14.69
N ALA A 90 25.00 -21.59 14.35
CA ALA A 90 25.06 -23.03 14.11
C ALA A 90 25.63 -23.24 12.70
N ALA A 91 26.62 -24.14 12.57
CA ALA A 91 27.05 -24.62 11.26
C ALA A 91 25.84 -25.14 10.47
N SER A 92 25.78 -24.89 9.17
CA SER A 92 24.74 -25.44 8.29
C SER A 92 25.32 -26.34 7.23
#